data_AF-A0A559MFK6-F1
#
_entry.id   AF-A0A559MFK6-F1
#
_cell.length_a   1.000
_cell.length_b   1.000
_cell.length_c   1.000
_cell.angle_alpha   90.00
_cell.angle_beta   90.00
_cell.angle_gamma   90.00
#
_symmetry.space_group_name_H-M   'P 1'
#
loop_
_entity.id
_entity.type
_entity.pdbx_description
1 polymer ?
#
loop_
_entity_poly.entity_id
_entity_poly.type
_entity_poly.pdbx_seq_one_letter_code
_entity_poly.pdbx_strand_id
1 'polypeptide(L)'
;ISNLAYRSLLEGTSSLHLLVDDSFNEKARSLKEVIPELVVERIAGADVWGAAAGAKENTRLDYALDPEVEAAKISWIIHSSGSTGLPKPIYQTHSAALNKWVTKCVWIG
;
A
#
# COMPACT_ATOMS: atom_id res chain seq x y z
N ILE A 1 -15.04 -0.97 8.95
CA ILE A 1 -15.11 -1.68 7.65
C ILE A 1 -15.43 -3.15 7.89
N SER A 2 -16.36 -3.72 7.13
CA SER A 2 -16.79 -5.13 7.25
C SER A 2 -15.79 -6.09 6.59
N ASN A 3 -15.78 -7.37 6.99
CA ASN A 3 -14.89 -8.37 6.37
C ASN A 3 -15.23 -8.61 4.89
N LEU A 4 -16.50 -8.46 4.51
CA LEU A 4 -16.94 -8.52 3.11
C LEU A 4 -16.32 -7.41 2.26
N ALA A 5 -16.22 -6.19 2.82
CA ALA A 5 -15.54 -5.10 2.14
C ALA A 5 -14.05 -5.41 1.97
N TYR A 6 -13.33 -5.85 3.01
CA TYR A 6 -11.93 -6.26 2.88
C TYR A 6 -11.70 -7.36 1.85
N ARG A 7 -12.56 -8.38 1.83
CA ARG A 7 -12.50 -9.45 0.82
C ARG A 7 -12.66 -8.90 -0.59
N SER A 8 -13.69 -8.06 -0.81
CA SER A 8 -13.90 -7.45 -2.13
C SER A 8 -12.72 -6.59 -2.58
N LEU A 9 -12.00 -5.95 -1.65
CA LEU A 9 -10.79 -5.19 -1.94
C LEU A 9 -9.63 -6.09 -2.36
N LEU A 10 -9.38 -7.15 -1.59
CA LEU A 10 -8.28 -8.09 -1.82
C LEU A 10 -8.49 -8.89 -3.11
N GLU A 11 -9.68 -9.45 -3.32
CA GLU A 11 -10.04 -10.18 -4.55
C GLU A 11 -9.97 -9.26 -5.77
N GLY A 12 -10.52 -8.03 -5.66
CA GLY A 12 -10.55 -7.06 -6.75
C GLY A 12 -9.19 -6.50 -7.16
N THR A 13 -8.17 -6.68 -6.33
CA THR A 13 -6.78 -6.26 -6.59
C THR A 13 -5.82 -7.44 -6.73
N SER A 14 -6.31 -8.68 -6.59
CA SER A 14 -5.52 -9.90 -6.53
C SER A 14 -4.39 -9.84 -5.49
N SER A 15 -4.60 -9.09 -4.40
CA SER A 15 -3.63 -8.98 -3.32
C SER A 15 -3.81 -10.10 -2.31
N LEU A 16 -2.73 -10.85 -2.06
CA LEU A 16 -2.67 -11.94 -1.08
C LEU A 16 -1.81 -11.60 0.13
N HIS A 17 -1.21 -10.42 0.18
CA HIS A 17 -0.37 -9.98 1.30
C HIS A 17 -1.02 -8.79 2.01
N LEU A 18 -1.06 -8.87 3.33
CA LEU A 18 -1.58 -7.84 4.20
C LEU A 18 -0.56 -7.52 5.30
N LEU A 19 -0.02 -6.30 5.25
CA LEU A 19 0.83 -5.76 6.31
C LEU A 19 -0.05 -5.07 7.36
N VAL A 20 0.06 -5.48 8.62
CA VAL A 20 -0.74 -4.96 9.74
C VAL A 20 0.11 -4.60 10.95
N ASP A 21 -0.35 -3.61 11.70
CA ASP A 21 0.12 -3.38 13.06
C ASP A 21 -0.53 -4.38 14.04
N ASP A 22 0.13 -4.63 15.17
CA ASP A 22 -0.35 -5.57 16.18
C ASP A 22 -1.75 -5.22 16.73
N SER A 23 -2.10 -3.93 16.75
CA SER A 23 -3.44 -3.46 17.15
C SER A 23 -4.58 -3.99 16.27
N PHE A 24 -4.28 -4.51 15.07
CA PHE A 24 -5.27 -5.05 14.13
C PHE A 24 -5.24 -6.58 14.01
N ASN A 25 -4.51 -7.28 14.88
CA ASN A 25 -4.32 -8.73 14.80
C ASN A 25 -5.63 -9.53 14.85
N GLU A 26 -6.60 -9.13 15.67
CA GLU A 26 -7.91 -9.80 15.73
C GLU A 26 -8.66 -9.70 14.39
N LYS A 27 -8.61 -8.52 13.78
CA LYS A 27 -9.23 -8.29 12.48
C LYS A 27 -8.54 -9.11 11.40
N ALA A 28 -7.21 -9.13 11.38
CA ALA A 28 -6.43 -9.90 10.44
C ALA A 28 -6.69 -11.42 10.56
N ARG A 29 -6.82 -11.93 11.79
CA ARG A 29 -7.21 -13.34 12.04
C ARG A 29 -8.58 -13.65 11.45
N SER A 30 -9.57 -12.79 11.69
CA SER A 30 -10.92 -12.97 11.13
C SER A 30 -10.95 -12.91 9.60
N LEU A 31 -10.03 -12.18 8.97
CA LEU A 31 -9.91 -12.14 7.50
C LEU A 31 -9.26 -13.41 6.97
N LYS A 32 -8.28 -13.97 7.70
CA LYS A 32 -7.62 -15.22 7.32
C LYS A 32 -8.53 -16.45 7.41
N GLU A 33 -9.48 -16.45 8.34
CA GLU A 33 -10.55 -17.47 8.38
C GLU A 33 -11.42 -17.43 7.13
N VAL A 34 -11.67 -16.22 6.62
CA VAL A 34 -12.47 -15.99 5.41
C VAL A 34 -11.64 -16.21 4.14
N ILE A 35 -10.34 -15.94 4.17
CA ILE A 35 -9.41 -16.02 3.02
C ILE A 35 -8.17 -16.81 3.49
N PRO A 36 -8.18 -18.15 3.42
CA PRO A 36 -7.10 -18.98 3.96
C PRO A 36 -5.73 -18.73 3.33
N GLU A 37 -5.72 -18.31 2.05
CA GLU A 37 -4.54 -17.96 1.27
C GLU A 37 -3.94 -16.58 1.61
N LEU A 38 -4.61 -15.78 2.47
CA LEU A 38 -4.11 -14.47 2.88
C LEU A 38 -2.87 -14.62 3.78
N VAL A 39 -1.76 -14.06 3.30
CA VAL A 39 -0.53 -13.89 4.05
C VAL A 39 -0.64 -12.60 4.85
N VAL A 40 -0.64 -12.73 6.18
CA VAL A 40 -0.68 -11.60 7.11
C VAL A 40 0.70 -11.45 7.72
N GLU A 41 1.31 -10.30 7.52
CA GLU A 41 2.63 -9.94 8.02
C GLU A 41 2.53 -8.72 8.94
N ARG A 42 3.39 -8.68 9.94
CA ARG A 42 3.44 -7.56 10.89
C ARG A 42 4.34 -6.46 10.34
N ILE A 43 3.91 -5.21 10.47
CA ILE A 43 4.76 -4.04 10.21
C ILE A 43 5.95 -4.07 11.18
N ALA A 44 7.16 -3.92 10.64
CA ALA A 44 8.38 -3.92 11.46
C ALA A 44 8.38 -2.76 12.46
N GLY A 45 8.61 -3.09 13.73
CA GLY A 45 8.71 -2.10 14.81
C GLY A 45 10.05 -1.36 14.82
N ALA A 46 10.13 -0.29 15.61
CA ALA A 46 11.33 0.52 15.76
C ALA A 46 12.52 -0.25 16.35
N ASP A 47 12.26 -1.35 17.03
CA ASP A 47 13.27 -2.32 17.48
C ASP A 47 14.02 -2.98 16.30
N VAL A 48 13.37 -3.12 15.15
CA VAL A 48 13.93 -3.77 13.96
C VAL A 48 14.67 -2.78 13.07
N TRP A 49 14.12 -1.59 12.84
CA TRP A 49 14.71 -0.59 11.94
C TRP A 49 15.50 0.52 12.66
N GLY A 50 15.32 0.69 13.97
CA GLY A 50 15.90 1.77 14.77
C GLY A 50 17.30 1.49 15.29
N ALA A 51 17.85 0.30 15.06
CA ALA A 51 19.29 0.09 15.16
C ALA A 51 19.95 1.06 14.19
N ALA A 52 20.68 2.04 14.73
CA ALA A 52 21.26 3.13 13.95
C ALA A 52 21.98 2.54 12.72
N ALA A 53 21.36 2.71 11.54
CA ALA A 53 22.03 2.44 10.29
C ALA A 53 23.32 3.24 10.34
N GLY A 54 24.45 2.54 10.45
CA GLY A 54 25.76 3.17 10.50
C GLY A 54 25.90 3.99 9.23
N ALA A 55 25.91 5.31 9.36
CA ALA A 55 25.96 6.28 8.27
C ALA A 55 24.76 6.26 7.29
N LYS A 56 24.55 7.40 6.63
CA LYS A 56 23.67 7.55 5.47
C LYS A 56 24.26 6.78 4.28
N GLU A 57 24.22 5.46 4.32
CA GLU A 57 24.66 4.65 3.20
C GLU A 57 23.60 4.71 2.09
N ASN A 58 24.05 5.05 0.87
CA ASN A 58 23.19 4.96 -0.30
C ASN A 58 22.99 3.47 -0.61
N THR A 59 21.78 2.98 -0.37
CA THR A 59 21.39 1.58 -0.62
C THR A 59 21.29 1.22 -2.10
N ARG A 60 21.35 2.21 -3.01
CA ARG A 60 21.29 2.07 -4.48
C ARG A 60 20.18 1.14 -4.96
N LEU A 61 19.02 1.17 -4.30
CA LEU A 61 17.87 0.32 -4.61
C LEU A 61 17.28 0.57 -6.00
N ASP A 62 17.66 1.68 -6.63
CA ASP A 62 17.20 2.13 -7.94
C ASP A 62 18.15 1.78 -9.09
N TYR A 63 19.31 1.18 -8.82
CA TYR A 63 20.36 0.99 -9.84
C TYR A 63 19.89 0.19 -11.07
N ALA A 64 18.96 -0.73 -10.89
CA ALA A 64 18.41 -1.57 -11.96
C ALA A 64 17.08 -1.05 -12.54
N LEU A 65 16.58 0.10 -12.07
CA LEU A 65 15.28 0.63 -12.45
C LEU A 65 15.42 1.65 -13.59
N ASP A 66 14.53 1.55 -14.58
CA ASP A 66 14.40 2.52 -15.67
C ASP A 66 13.29 3.53 -15.31
N PRO A 67 13.60 4.82 -15.09
CA PRO A 67 12.61 5.81 -14.67
C PRO A 67 11.41 5.96 -15.61
N GLU A 68 11.59 5.82 -16.93
CA GLU A 68 10.50 5.98 -17.90
C GLU A 68 9.55 4.78 -17.82
N VAL A 69 10.10 3.58 -17.68
CA VAL A 69 9.32 2.35 -17.52
C VAL A 69 8.61 2.31 -16.16
N GLU A 70 9.33 2.63 -15.08
CA GLU A 70 8.77 2.64 -13.72
C GLU A 70 7.67 3.71 -13.57
N ALA A 71 7.80 4.86 -14.24
CA ALA A 71 6.81 5.94 -14.20
C ALA A 71 5.40 5.50 -14.67
N ALA A 72 5.32 4.49 -15.55
CA ALA A 72 4.08 3.94 -16.08
C ALA A 72 3.48 2.82 -15.21
N LYS A 73 4.23 2.26 -14.26
CA LYS A 73 3.73 1.18 -13.38
C LYS A 73 2.76 1.71 -12.33
N ILE A 74 1.82 0.85 -11.93
CA ILE A 74 0.90 1.14 -10.82
C ILE A 74 1.69 1.17 -9.51
N SER A 75 1.57 2.29 -8.78
CA SER A 75 2.21 2.49 -7.48
C SER A 75 1.22 2.42 -6.32
N TRP A 76 -0.04 2.83 -6.56
CA TRP A 76 -1.08 2.85 -5.53
C TRP A 76 -2.41 2.39 -6.10
N ILE A 77 -3.15 1.65 -5.30
CA ILE A 77 -4.57 1.40 -5.50
C ILE A 77 -5.30 2.01 -4.32
N ILE A 78 -6.10 3.05 -4.59
CA ILE A 78 -6.88 3.73 -3.56
C ILE A 78 -8.33 3.35 -3.77
N HIS A 79 -8.98 2.92 -2.70
CA HIS A 79 -10.39 2.57 -2.75
C HIS A 79 -11.22 3.73 -2.26
N SER A 80 -12.18 4.14 -3.08
CA SER A 80 -13.18 5.14 -2.67
C SER A 80 -14.22 4.48 -1.77
N SER A 81 -14.81 5.24 -0.85
CA SER A 81 -15.81 4.76 0.11
C SER A 81 -17.08 4.19 -0.53
N GLY A 82 -17.25 4.34 -1.86
CA GLY A 82 -18.31 3.71 -2.63
C GLY A 82 -19.70 4.13 -2.15
N SER A 83 -20.18 5.31 -2.57
CA SER A 83 -21.54 5.79 -2.22
C SER A 83 -22.69 4.91 -2.75
N THR A 84 -22.40 3.84 -3.50
CA THR A 84 -23.36 2.99 -4.22
C THR A 84 -23.15 1.48 -4.03
N GLY A 85 -22.23 1.03 -3.17
CA GLY A 85 -21.96 -0.40 -2.97
C GLY A 85 -20.53 -0.73 -2.55
N LEU A 86 -20.00 -1.86 -3.01
CA LEU A 86 -18.63 -2.30 -2.70
C LEU A 86 -17.58 -1.29 -3.20
N PRO A 87 -16.45 -1.12 -2.48
CA PRO A 87 -15.43 -0.14 -2.85
C PRO A 87 -14.82 -0.41 -4.23
N LYS A 88 -14.66 0.63 -5.04
CA LYS A 88 -14.04 0.51 -6.38
C LYS A 88 -12.55 0.86 -6.32
N PRO A 89 -11.66 0.05 -6.93
CA PRO A 89 -10.24 0.36 -6.99
C PRO A 89 -9.97 1.50 -7.97
N ILE A 90 -9.16 2.47 -7.55
CA ILE A 90 -8.62 3.53 -8.40
C ILE A 90 -7.11 3.30 -8.51
N TYR A 91 -6.68 2.84 -9.69
CA TYR A 91 -5.28 2.60 -10.01
C TYR A 91 -4.55 3.91 -10.30
N GLN A 92 -3.40 4.12 -9.67
CA GLN A 92 -2.53 5.27 -9.91
C GLN A 92 -1.14 4.80 -10.33
N THR A 93 -0.63 5.35 -11.42
CA THR A 93 0.78 5.18 -11.81
C THR A 93 1.70 6.05 -10.95
N HIS A 94 2.99 5.74 -10.91
CA HIS A 94 4.00 6.59 -10.28
C HIS A 94 3.92 8.05 -10.78
N SER A 95 3.86 8.25 -12.10
CA SER A 95 3.73 9.58 -12.73
C SER A 95 2.43 10.29 -12.38
N ALA A 96 1.29 9.59 -12.40
CA ALA A 96 -0.01 10.17 -12.07
C ALA A 96 -0.09 10.59 -10.60
N ALA A 97 0.52 9.82 -9.69
CA ALA A 97 0.62 10.19 -8.29
C ALA A 97 1.43 11.49 -8.14
N LEU A 98 2.65 11.55 -8.68
CA LEU A 98 3.51 12.73 -8.59
C LEU A 98 2.87 14.00 -9.17
N ASN A 99 2.28 13.90 -10.38
CA ASN A 99 1.61 15.04 -11.00
C ASN A 99 0.44 15.56 -10.16
N LYS A 100 -0.32 14.67 -9.49
CA LYS A 100 -1.42 15.09 -8.60
C LYS A 100 -0.93 15.84 -7.38
N TRP A 101 0.25 15.51 -6.84
CA TRP A 101 0.85 16.22 -5.71
C TRP A 101 1.43 17.58 -6.14
N VAL A 102 2.17 17.61 -7.25
CA VAL A 102 2.80 18.83 -7.77
C VAL A 102 1.76 19.86 -8.23
N THR A 103 0.68 19.42 -8.89
CA THR A 103 -0.34 20.35 -9.42
C THR A 103 -1.34 20.84 -8.38
N LYS A 104 -1.47 20.19 -7.21
CA LYS A 104 -2.40 20.61 -6.14
C LYS A 104 -1.78 21.50 -5.07
N CYS A 105 -0.46 21.58 -5.01
CA CYS A 105 0.24 22.51 -4.13
C CYS A 105 0.79 23.68 -4.96
N VAL A 106 -0.06 24.66 -5.25
CA VAL A 106 0.46 26.02 -5.48
C VAL A 106 1.02 26.47 -4.15
N TRP A 107 2.34 26.55 -4.05
CA TRP A 107 3.01 27.26 -2.96
C TRP A 107 2.70 28.74 -3.19
N ILE A 108 1.66 29.26 -2.52
CA ILE A 108 1.46 30.70 -2.42
C ILE A 108 2.49 31.15 -1.39
N GLY A 109 3.59 31.72 -1.88
CA GLY A 109 4.54 32.46 -1.05
C GLY A 109 3.93 33.75 -0.53
#